data_AF-A0A495ZXR6-F1
#
_entry.id   AF-A0A495ZXR6-F1
#
_cell.length_a   1.000
_cell.length_b   1.000
_cell.length_c   1.000
_cell.angle_alpha   90.00
_cell.angle_beta   90.00
_cell.angle_gamma   90.00
#
_symmetry.space_group_name_H-M   'P 1'
#
loop_
_entity.id
_entity.type
_entity.pdbx_description
1 polymer ?
#
loop_
_entity_poly.entity_id
_entity_poly.type
_entity_poly.pdbx_seq_one_letter_code
_entity_poly.pdbx_strand_id
1 'polypeptide(L)'
;MERRGWVSSIFIISVLSLSLILHGCVNRINIRNTLDQKATLQVNAYWDPIADSSLDLPNHSPKHSALVNDLSPAHPSQAYKADAFTVFFPKGSVSVGDLWELDANEIVPFLRQFHPGATAEMRSNLGGKTTLPLFNFTLTLSKVGLESEGAYACLRALSSSYAEIVFRIHADFLLDRDAGAYFTPAQFTGRLMLNRNTGAIREFWLYLPPRNSNVDFFAFGGADMLFVPRMELIGRNADDKNEIVWETTITEAAAKTALKKAFYKSAQIETFPIEEIVAQAQAKNRPIHVLLTWGVFDDESC
;
A
#
# COMPACT_ATOMS: atom_id res chain seq x y z
N MET A 1 -15.09 63.56 43.03
CA MET A 1 -13.69 63.83 42.63
C MET A 1 -13.38 62.91 41.47
N GLU A 2 -13.19 63.48 40.28
CA GLU A 2 -13.02 62.78 38.99
C GLU A 2 -11.74 61.93 38.93
N ARG A 3 -11.78 60.80 38.22
CA ARG A 3 -11.15 60.67 36.88
C ARG A 3 -11.53 59.35 36.18
N ARG A 4 -11.89 59.48 34.91
CA ARG A 4 -12.09 58.44 33.87
C ARG A 4 -10.79 57.71 33.55
N GLY A 5 -10.89 56.47 33.07
CA GLY A 5 -9.75 55.73 32.53
C GLY A 5 -10.04 54.36 31.89
N TRP A 6 -10.71 54.38 30.74
CA TRP A 6 -10.48 53.54 29.55
C TRP A 6 -10.64 51.99 29.56
N VAL A 7 -11.37 51.57 28.52
CA VAL A 7 -11.70 50.23 28.03
C VAL A 7 -10.47 49.52 27.46
N SER A 8 -10.39 48.20 27.61
CA SER A 8 -9.85 47.29 26.57
C SER A 8 -10.35 45.86 26.84
N SER A 9 -11.55 45.55 26.35
CA SER A 9 -11.99 44.17 26.15
C SER A 9 -11.21 43.60 24.96
N ILE A 10 -10.33 42.64 25.22
CA ILE A 10 -9.65 41.89 24.17
C ILE A 10 -10.65 40.87 23.61
N PHE A 11 -11.22 41.18 22.45
CA PHE A 11 -11.82 40.18 21.56
C PHE A 11 -10.68 39.45 20.84
N ILE A 12 -10.39 38.22 21.24
CA ILE A 12 -9.63 37.30 20.38
C ILE A 12 -10.61 36.82 19.31
N ILE A 13 -10.64 37.52 18.18
CA ILE A 13 -11.16 36.97 16.94
C ILE A 13 -10.15 35.90 16.54
N SER A 14 -10.46 34.64 16.86
CA SER A 14 -9.82 33.52 16.20
C SER A 14 -10.18 33.64 14.73
N VAL A 15 -9.25 34.15 13.92
CA VAL A 15 -9.27 33.97 12.48
C VAL A 15 -9.08 32.48 12.26
N LEU A 16 -10.19 31.74 12.34
CA LEU A 16 -10.34 30.56 11.52
C LEU A 16 -10.05 31.04 10.12
N SER A 17 -8.87 30.70 9.62
CA SER A 17 -8.54 30.70 8.20
C SER A 17 -9.58 29.79 7.54
N LEU A 18 -10.76 30.34 7.30
CA LEU A 18 -11.73 29.83 6.37
C LEU A 18 -11.05 30.06 5.03
N SER A 19 -10.14 29.15 4.67
CA SER A 19 -9.82 28.92 3.28
C SER A 19 -11.16 28.60 2.65
N LEU A 20 -11.79 29.62 2.06
CA LEU A 20 -12.72 29.45 0.98
C LEU A 20 -11.90 28.74 -0.10
N ILE A 21 -11.84 27.41 0.00
CA ILE A 21 -11.72 26.57 -1.17
C ILE A 21 -13.01 26.91 -1.91
N LEU A 22 -12.89 27.84 -2.85
CA LEU A 22 -13.74 27.86 -4.03
C LEU A 22 -13.89 26.39 -4.41
N HIS A 23 -15.06 25.84 -4.13
CA HIS A 23 -15.48 24.56 -4.67
C HIS A 23 -15.67 24.79 -6.17
N GLY A 24 -14.54 24.97 -6.87
CA GLY A 24 -14.47 24.66 -8.28
C GLY A 24 -15.02 23.27 -8.41
N CYS A 25 -16.03 23.11 -9.26
CA CYS A 25 -16.76 21.89 -9.50
C CYS A 25 -15.76 20.72 -9.46
N VAL A 26 -15.79 19.94 -8.38
CA VAL A 26 -14.84 18.86 -8.16
C VAL A 26 -15.11 17.87 -9.29
N ASN A 27 -14.17 17.78 -10.24
CA ASN A 27 -14.36 17.04 -11.47
C ASN A 27 -14.40 15.55 -11.11
N ARG A 28 -15.61 15.02 -10.94
CA ARG A 28 -15.86 13.61 -10.59
C ARG A 28 -16.00 12.81 -11.87
N ILE A 29 -15.32 11.68 -11.94
CA ILE A 29 -15.33 10.79 -13.09
C ILE A 29 -15.76 9.38 -12.69
N ASN A 30 -16.60 8.75 -13.52
CA ASN A 30 -16.85 7.31 -13.48
C ASN A 30 -15.96 6.62 -14.52
N ILE A 31 -14.88 6.00 -14.06
CA ILE A 31 -13.85 5.38 -14.90
C ILE A 31 -14.37 4.09 -15.57
N ARG A 32 -15.25 3.33 -14.91
CA ARG A 32 -15.77 2.04 -15.44
C ARG A 32 -16.48 2.19 -16.78
N ASN A 33 -17.14 3.32 -17.01
CA ASN A 33 -17.90 3.57 -18.23
C ASN A 33 -17.01 3.89 -19.45
N THR A 34 -15.70 4.05 -19.25
CA THR A 34 -14.78 4.46 -20.32
C THR A 34 -14.03 3.29 -20.96
N LEU A 35 -14.14 2.08 -20.42
CA LEU A 35 -13.32 0.93 -20.83
C LEU A 35 -13.79 0.29 -22.14
N ASP A 36 -12.86 0.02 -23.07
CA ASP A 36 -13.11 -0.84 -24.22
C ASP A 36 -12.99 -2.32 -23.81
N GLN A 37 -14.14 -2.97 -23.63
CA GLN A 37 -14.21 -4.37 -23.19
C GLN A 37 -13.59 -5.38 -24.16
N LYS A 38 -13.32 -4.99 -25.42
CA LYS A 38 -12.68 -5.87 -26.42
C LYS A 38 -11.16 -5.78 -26.41
N ALA A 39 -10.60 -4.71 -25.83
CA ALA A 39 -9.16 -4.53 -25.76
C ALA A 39 -8.51 -5.62 -24.90
N THR A 40 -7.29 -5.99 -25.27
CA THR A 40 -6.44 -6.89 -24.50
C THR A 40 -5.10 -6.21 -24.23
N LEU A 41 -4.48 -6.58 -23.12
CA LEU A 41 -3.15 -6.12 -22.75
C LEU A 41 -2.28 -7.35 -22.47
N GLN A 42 -1.14 -7.44 -23.15
CA GLN A 42 -0.11 -8.41 -22.79
C GLN A 42 0.64 -7.91 -21.56
N VAL A 43 0.71 -8.75 -20.54
CA VAL A 43 1.38 -8.47 -19.27
C VAL A 43 2.51 -9.47 -19.09
N ASN A 44 3.73 -8.97 -18.93
CA ASN A 44 4.92 -9.78 -18.71
C ASN A 44 5.29 -9.76 -17.23
N ALA A 45 5.65 -10.92 -16.70
CA ALA A 45 6.08 -11.10 -15.33
C ALA A 45 7.59 -11.31 -15.25
N TYR A 46 8.20 -10.71 -14.23
CA TYR A 46 9.61 -10.85 -13.91
C TYR A 46 9.75 -11.17 -12.42
N TRP A 47 10.66 -12.06 -12.08
CA TRP A 47 10.99 -12.43 -10.71
C TRP A 47 12.47 -12.83 -10.70
N ASP A 48 13.32 -11.95 -10.17
CA ASP A 48 14.75 -12.16 -10.05
C ASP A 48 15.08 -12.99 -8.80
N PRO A 49 16.22 -13.72 -8.78
CA PRO A 49 16.67 -14.40 -7.58
C PRO A 49 16.83 -13.45 -6.38
N ILE A 50 16.69 -14.00 -5.17
CA ILE A 50 16.96 -13.26 -3.93
C ILE A 50 18.41 -12.77 -3.96
N ALA A 51 18.61 -11.48 -3.71
CA ALA A 51 19.94 -10.87 -3.71
C ALA A 51 20.48 -10.61 -2.31
N ASP A 52 19.61 -10.49 -1.31
CA ASP A 52 20.01 -10.28 0.08
C ASP A 52 19.00 -10.87 1.08
N SER A 53 19.46 -11.14 2.29
CA SER A 53 18.67 -11.69 3.39
C SER A 53 19.26 -11.30 4.74
N SER A 54 18.42 -10.96 5.71
CA SER A 54 18.89 -10.44 7.00
C SER A 54 19.53 -11.50 7.90
N LEU A 55 19.06 -12.75 7.82
CA LEU A 55 19.50 -13.86 8.67
C LEU A 55 20.11 -15.02 7.88
N ASP A 56 20.33 -14.85 6.58
CA ASP A 56 20.86 -15.87 5.67
C ASP A 56 20.02 -17.16 5.65
N LEU A 57 18.73 -17.05 5.95
CA LEU A 57 17.82 -18.20 6.02
C LEU A 57 17.74 -18.98 4.69
N PRO A 58 17.71 -18.33 3.51
CA PRO A 58 17.81 -19.02 2.22
C PRO A 58 19.01 -19.97 2.08
N ASN A 59 20.16 -19.65 2.71
CA ASN A 59 21.38 -20.44 2.60
C ASN A 59 21.66 -21.31 3.83
N HIS A 60 20.82 -21.22 4.87
CA HIS A 60 21.00 -21.94 6.12
C HIS A 60 21.08 -23.47 5.96
N SER A 61 20.36 -24.05 5.00
CA SER A 61 20.50 -25.47 4.64
C SER A 61 20.03 -25.77 3.21
N PRO A 62 20.41 -26.93 2.62
CA PRO A 62 19.97 -27.31 1.27
C PRO A 62 18.44 -27.33 1.09
N LYS A 63 17.70 -27.60 2.18
CA LYS A 63 16.24 -27.56 2.16
C LYS A 63 15.67 -26.15 2.07
N HIS A 64 16.34 -25.15 2.66
CA HIS A 64 15.93 -23.75 2.51
C HIS A 64 16.23 -23.25 1.11
N SER A 65 17.43 -23.53 0.60
CA SER A 65 17.84 -23.06 -0.73
C SER A 65 16.95 -23.63 -1.83
N ALA A 66 16.51 -24.89 -1.71
CA ALA A 66 15.58 -25.51 -2.65
C ALA A 66 14.20 -24.82 -2.74
N LEU A 67 13.78 -24.06 -1.72
CA LEU A 67 12.50 -23.35 -1.74
C LEU A 67 12.55 -22.08 -2.60
N VAL A 68 13.74 -21.53 -2.84
CA VAL A 68 13.88 -20.17 -3.37
C VAL A 68 14.81 -20.02 -4.57
N ASN A 69 15.75 -20.94 -4.78
CA ASN A 69 16.75 -20.83 -5.85
C ASN A 69 16.15 -20.86 -7.27
N ASP A 70 15.05 -21.60 -7.45
CA ASP A 70 14.42 -21.80 -8.76
C ASP A 70 13.12 -21.00 -8.92
N LEU A 71 12.88 -20.02 -8.05
CA LEU A 71 11.70 -19.16 -8.15
C LEU A 71 11.73 -18.36 -9.45
N SER A 72 10.63 -18.45 -10.18
CA SER A 72 10.41 -17.74 -11.42
C SER A 72 8.91 -17.56 -11.63
N PRO A 73 8.47 -16.64 -12.50
CA PRO A 73 7.05 -16.46 -12.75
C PRO A 73 6.41 -17.73 -13.31
N ALA A 74 5.31 -18.17 -12.71
CA ALA A 74 4.51 -19.29 -13.20
C ALA A 74 4.03 -19.08 -14.65
N HIS A 75 3.72 -17.84 -15.00
CA HIS A 75 3.34 -17.42 -16.35
C HIS A 75 4.14 -16.18 -16.77
N PRO A 76 5.30 -16.33 -17.42
CA PRO A 76 6.16 -15.19 -17.79
C PRO A 76 5.47 -14.14 -18.69
N SER A 77 4.44 -14.52 -19.43
CA SER A 77 3.62 -13.61 -20.23
C SER A 77 2.18 -14.10 -20.28
N GLN A 78 1.23 -13.19 -20.10
CA GLN A 78 -0.21 -13.47 -20.10
C GLN A 78 -1.01 -12.31 -20.68
N ALA A 79 -1.97 -12.64 -21.54
CA ALA A 79 -2.92 -11.68 -22.08
C ALA A 79 -4.10 -11.51 -21.11
N TYR A 80 -4.39 -10.28 -20.71
CA TYR A 80 -5.57 -9.94 -19.94
C TYR A 80 -6.54 -9.16 -20.82
N LYS A 81 -7.83 -9.51 -20.75
CA LYS A 81 -8.88 -8.68 -21.32
C LYS A 81 -9.03 -7.40 -20.49
N ALA A 82 -9.51 -6.34 -21.11
CA ALA A 82 -9.71 -5.06 -20.45
C ALA A 82 -10.61 -5.17 -19.20
N ASP A 83 -11.64 -6.04 -19.25
CA ASP A 83 -12.58 -6.26 -18.14
C ASP A 83 -11.89 -6.74 -16.85
N ALA A 84 -10.80 -7.51 -16.95
CA ALA A 84 -10.00 -7.96 -15.83
C ALA A 84 -9.41 -6.79 -15.02
N PHE A 85 -9.17 -5.63 -15.65
CA PHE A 85 -8.64 -4.45 -14.98
C PHE A 85 -9.69 -3.63 -14.22
N THR A 86 -10.98 -3.94 -14.38
CA THR A 86 -12.06 -3.24 -13.66
C THR A 86 -11.98 -3.46 -12.14
N VAL A 87 -11.27 -4.49 -11.69
CA VAL A 87 -10.94 -4.70 -10.27
C VAL A 87 -10.25 -3.50 -9.65
N PHE A 88 -9.42 -2.77 -10.42
CA PHE A 88 -8.71 -1.58 -9.94
C PHE A 88 -9.56 -0.31 -9.95
N PHE A 89 -10.77 -0.35 -10.54
CA PHE A 89 -11.60 0.84 -10.74
C PHE A 89 -12.58 1.06 -9.59
N PRO A 90 -12.85 2.32 -9.23
CA PRO A 90 -13.81 2.64 -8.18
C PRO A 90 -15.21 2.18 -8.60
N LYS A 91 -16.04 1.81 -7.62
CA LYS A 91 -17.45 1.42 -7.85
C LYS A 91 -18.34 2.62 -8.24
N GLY A 92 -17.92 3.84 -7.89
CA GLY A 92 -18.64 5.08 -8.14
C GLY A 92 -17.75 6.15 -8.77
N SER A 93 -18.30 7.37 -8.89
CA SER A 93 -17.51 8.50 -9.39
C SER A 93 -16.53 8.98 -8.33
N VAL A 94 -15.31 9.34 -8.74
CA VAL A 94 -14.22 9.78 -7.86
C VAL A 94 -13.54 11.03 -8.42
N SER A 95 -12.79 11.73 -7.58
CA SER A 95 -11.91 12.83 -7.96
C SER A 95 -10.46 12.56 -7.60
N VAL A 96 -9.55 13.34 -8.17
CA VAL A 96 -8.12 13.19 -7.89
C VAL A 96 -7.87 13.33 -6.38
N GLY A 97 -7.18 12.34 -5.80
CA GLY A 97 -6.94 12.20 -4.37
C GLY A 97 -7.93 11.30 -3.62
N ASP A 98 -9.07 10.95 -4.22
CA ASP A 98 -10.01 10.01 -3.60
C ASP A 98 -9.38 8.62 -3.51
N LEU A 99 -9.60 7.97 -2.36
CA LEU A 99 -9.20 6.60 -2.07
C LEU A 99 -10.40 5.65 -2.14
N TRP A 100 -10.15 4.40 -2.54
CA TRP A 100 -11.12 3.31 -2.40
C TRP A 100 -10.43 1.98 -2.10
N GLU A 101 -11.17 1.11 -1.43
CA GLU A 101 -10.77 -0.28 -1.21
C GLU A 101 -10.95 -1.10 -2.50
N LEU A 102 -10.00 -2.00 -2.73
CA LEU A 102 -10.04 -2.98 -3.81
C LEU A 102 -10.39 -4.36 -3.23
N ASP A 103 -11.11 -5.17 -4.00
CA ASP A 103 -11.30 -6.57 -3.63
C ASP A 103 -10.01 -7.34 -3.92
N ALA A 104 -9.24 -7.64 -2.87
CA ALA A 104 -7.98 -8.35 -3.01
C ALA A 104 -8.14 -9.75 -3.63
N ASN A 105 -9.27 -10.43 -3.44
CA ASN A 105 -9.53 -11.74 -4.04
C ASN A 105 -9.69 -11.67 -5.56
N GLU A 106 -10.27 -10.57 -6.07
CA GLU A 106 -10.39 -10.32 -7.51
C GLU A 106 -9.03 -9.95 -8.15
N ILE A 107 -8.03 -9.54 -7.35
CA ILE A 107 -6.66 -9.23 -7.82
C ILE A 107 -5.78 -10.48 -7.89
N VAL A 108 -6.04 -11.51 -7.07
CA VAL A 108 -5.26 -12.76 -7.03
C VAL A 108 -4.97 -13.37 -8.42
N PRO A 109 -5.87 -13.35 -9.43
CA PRO A 109 -5.54 -13.82 -10.78
C PRO A 109 -4.34 -13.12 -11.45
N PHE A 110 -4.07 -11.86 -11.13
CA PHE A 110 -2.85 -11.18 -11.57
C PHE A 110 -1.62 -11.69 -10.79
N LEU A 111 -1.75 -11.84 -9.47
CA LEU A 111 -0.65 -12.32 -8.62
C LEU A 111 -0.26 -13.77 -8.91
N ARG A 112 -1.21 -14.60 -9.35
CA ARG A 112 -0.95 -15.98 -9.78
C ARG A 112 -0.07 -16.08 -11.02
N GLN A 113 0.11 -14.98 -11.75
CA GLN A 113 1.10 -14.90 -12.81
C GLN A 113 2.53 -15.10 -12.26
N PHE A 114 2.79 -14.65 -11.02
CA PHE A 114 4.05 -14.91 -10.32
C PHE A 114 4.11 -16.34 -9.79
N HIS A 115 3.12 -16.79 -9.03
CA HIS A 115 3.12 -18.14 -8.44
C HIS A 115 1.69 -18.62 -8.13
N PRO A 116 1.36 -19.90 -8.39
CA PRO A 116 0.00 -20.42 -8.18
C PRO A 116 -0.48 -20.33 -6.72
N GLY A 117 0.45 -20.31 -5.77
CA GLY A 117 0.18 -20.16 -4.34
C GLY A 117 -0.17 -18.74 -3.87
N ALA A 118 -0.31 -17.76 -4.78
CA ALA A 118 -0.71 -16.40 -4.43
C ALA A 118 -2.12 -16.37 -3.80
N THR A 119 -2.27 -15.61 -2.72
CA THR A 119 -3.54 -15.42 -1.98
C THR A 119 -3.61 -14.01 -1.38
N ALA A 120 -4.85 -13.53 -1.18
CA ALA A 120 -5.15 -12.29 -0.48
C ALA A 120 -5.24 -12.45 1.05
N GLU A 121 -5.36 -13.69 1.53
CA GLU A 121 -5.38 -13.99 2.97
C GLU A 121 -3.94 -13.94 3.51
N MET A 122 -3.64 -13.04 4.45
CA MET A 122 -2.31 -12.95 5.05
C MET A 122 -2.24 -13.79 6.32
N ARG A 123 -1.32 -14.75 6.35
CA ARG A 123 -1.18 -15.68 7.49
C ARG A 123 -0.78 -14.97 8.78
N SER A 124 0.03 -13.93 8.68
CA SER A 124 0.47 -13.08 9.78
C SER A 124 -0.69 -12.48 10.59
N ASN A 125 -1.84 -12.27 9.95
CA ASN A 125 -3.05 -11.65 10.49
C ASN A 125 -4.07 -12.59 11.09
N LEU A 126 -3.72 -13.87 11.22
CA LEU A 126 -4.38 -14.77 12.14
C LEU A 126 -4.09 -14.27 13.57
N GLY A 127 -4.85 -13.26 13.99
CA GLY A 127 -5.09 -12.95 15.38
C GLY A 127 -5.67 -14.18 16.06
N GLY A 128 -5.54 -14.26 17.37
CA GLY A 128 -5.92 -15.46 18.09
C GLY A 128 -6.05 -15.20 19.56
N LYS A 129 -7.02 -15.84 20.21
CA LYS A 129 -7.11 -15.85 21.66
C LYS A 129 -6.73 -17.24 22.14
N THR A 130 -5.59 -17.33 22.81
CA THR A 130 -5.19 -18.54 23.51
C THR A 130 -5.44 -18.33 24.98
N THR A 131 -6.21 -19.24 25.57
CA THR A 131 -6.49 -19.20 27.01
C THR A 131 -5.68 -20.28 27.70
N LEU A 132 -4.82 -19.88 28.62
CA LEU A 132 -4.01 -20.77 29.44
C LEU A 132 -4.58 -20.78 30.87
N PRO A 133 -5.10 -21.93 31.35
CA PRO A 133 -5.43 -22.07 32.76
C PRO A 133 -4.12 -22.17 33.56
N LEU A 134 -3.88 -21.19 34.44
CA LEU A 134 -2.72 -21.14 35.32
C LEU A 134 -3.22 -21.12 36.77
N PHE A 135 -3.16 -22.29 37.41
CA PHE A 135 -3.68 -22.49 38.77
C PHE A 135 -5.15 -22.07 38.90
N ASN A 136 -5.44 -21.07 39.75
CA ASN A 136 -6.79 -20.60 40.08
C ASN A 136 -7.22 -19.40 39.23
N PHE A 137 -6.46 -19.03 38.19
CA PHE A 137 -6.86 -17.97 37.27
C PHE A 137 -6.64 -18.36 35.81
N THR A 138 -7.33 -17.63 34.95
CA THR A 138 -7.33 -17.85 33.50
C THR A 138 -6.57 -16.71 32.83
N LEU A 139 -5.46 -17.02 32.15
CA LEU A 139 -4.72 -16.04 31.36
C LEU A 139 -5.17 -16.12 29.91
N THR A 140 -5.78 -15.06 29.39
CA THR A 140 -6.09 -14.95 27.95
C THR A 140 -5.02 -14.14 27.25
N LEU A 141 -4.25 -14.81 26.40
CA LEU A 141 -3.30 -14.20 25.48
C LEU A 141 -4.06 -13.85 24.20
N SER A 142 -4.12 -12.56 23.87
CA SER A 142 -4.67 -12.09 22.59
C SER A 142 -3.51 -11.76 21.66
N LYS A 143 -3.31 -12.57 20.62
CA LYS A 143 -2.53 -12.18 19.45
C LYS A 143 -3.39 -11.20 18.65
N VAL A 144 -2.95 -9.95 18.60
CA VAL A 144 -3.50 -8.95 17.68
C VAL A 144 -2.79 -9.16 16.35
N GLY A 145 -3.53 -9.24 15.24
CA GLY A 145 -2.92 -9.25 13.90
C GLY A 145 -2.06 -8.00 13.75
N LEU A 146 -0.81 -8.19 13.35
CA LEU A 146 0.20 -7.12 13.33
C LEU A 146 0.25 -6.41 11.98
N GLU A 147 -0.28 -7.03 10.93
CA GLU A 147 -0.17 -6.53 9.56
C GLU A 147 -1.52 -5.97 9.11
N SER A 148 -1.52 -4.95 8.27
CA SER A 148 -2.77 -4.51 7.67
C SER A 148 -3.01 -5.31 6.40
N GLU A 149 -4.06 -6.11 6.37
CA GLU A 149 -4.48 -6.82 5.16
C GLU A 149 -5.11 -5.89 4.12
N GLY A 150 -5.15 -6.36 2.87
CA GLY A 150 -6.02 -5.83 1.83
C GLY A 150 -5.31 -5.05 0.72
N ALA A 151 -6.10 -4.29 -0.01
CA ALA A 151 -5.66 -3.53 -1.16
C ALA A 151 -6.45 -2.23 -1.30
N TYR A 152 -5.76 -1.14 -1.62
CA TYR A 152 -6.36 0.19 -1.78
C TYR A 152 -5.81 0.87 -3.02
N ALA A 153 -6.64 1.73 -3.62
CA ALA A 153 -6.29 2.53 -4.77
C ALA A 153 -6.61 4.01 -4.55
N CYS A 154 -5.95 4.85 -5.33
CA CYS A 154 -6.08 6.29 -5.36
C CYS A 154 -6.13 6.77 -6.82
N LEU A 155 -7.05 7.69 -7.13
CA LEU A 155 -6.97 8.41 -8.41
C LEU A 155 -5.88 9.48 -8.28
N ARG A 156 -4.72 9.26 -8.92
CA ARG A 156 -3.54 10.14 -8.78
C ARG A 156 -3.61 11.34 -9.71
N ALA A 157 -4.03 11.12 -10.95
CA ALA A 157 -4.06 12.16 -11.97
C ALA A 157 -5.19 11.95 -12.97
N LEU A 158 -5.66 13.06 -13.53
CA LEU A 158 -6.76 13.10 -14.48
C LEU A 158 -6.51 14.20 -15.51
N SER A 159 -6.81 13.89 -16.77
CA SER A 159 -7.01 14.84 -17.86
C SER A 159 -8.17 14.37 -18.73
N SER A 160 -8.63 15.19 -19.65
CA SER A 160 -9.62 14.82 -20.68
C SER A 160 -9.31 13.49 -21.38
N SER A 161 -8.03 13.19 -21.61
CA SER A 161 -7.59 12.01 -22.37
C SER A 161 -7.10 10.84 -21.50
N TYR A 162 -6.69 11.06 -20.26
CA TYR A 162 -6.08 10.02 -19.43
C TYR A 162 -6.57 10.03 -17.98
N ALA A 163 -6.58 8.86 -17.37
CA ALA A 163 -6.72 8.70 -15.92
C ALA A 163 -5.58 7.80 -15.41
N GLU A 164 -4.98 8.17 -14.28
CA GLU A 164 -3.97 7.36 -13.62
C GLU A 164 -4.42 6.98 -12.21
N ILE A 165 -4.52 5.67 -12.01
CA ILE A 165 -4.79 5.04 -10.72
C ILE A 165 -3.47 4.49 -10.20
N VAL A 166 -3.15 4.80 -8.95
CA VAL A 166 -2.07 4.13 -8.21
C VAL A 166 -2.66 3.33 -7.09
N PHE A 167 -2.04 2.21 -6.74
CA PHE A 167 -2.59 1.28 -5.77
C PHE A 167 -1.50 0.56 -5.00
N ARG A 168 -1.91 -0.02 -3.88
CA ARG A 168 -1.10 -0.82 -2.99
C ARG A 168 -1.85 -2.09 -2.63
N ILE A 169 -1.16 -3.22 -2.69
CA ILE A 169 -1.73 -4.56 -2.43
C ILE A 169 -0.81 -5.30 -1.48
N HIS A 170 -1.36 -5.93 -0.46
CA HIS A 170 -0.64 -6.93 0.33
C HIS A 170 -1.13 -8.32 -0.06
N ALA A 171 -0.22 -9.29 -0.07
CA ALA A 171 -0.53 -10.66 -0.46
C ALA A 171 0.48 -11.64 0.15
N ASP A 172 0.06 -12.90 0.24
CA ASP A 172 0.93 -14.03 0.57
C ASP A 172 1.11 -14.94 -0.65
N PHE A 173 2.24 -15.62 -0.72
CA PHE A 173 2.52 -16.68 -1.68
C PHE A 173 2.94 -17.92 -0.89
N LEU A 174 2.05 -18.93 -0.85
CA LEU A 174 2.40 -20.24 -0.35
C LEU A 174 3.37 -20.90 -1.34
N LEU A 175 4.64 -21.05 -0.94
CA LEU A 175 5.68 -21.68 -1.76
C LEU A 175 5.67 -23.19 -1.58
N ASP A 176 5.62 -23.66 -0.33
CA ASP A 176 5.59 -25.09 0.00
C ASP A 176 4.80 -25.31 1.29
N ARG A 177 3.82 -26.21 1.25
CA ARG A 177 2.91 -26.46 2.39
C ARG A 177 3.59 -27.23 3.52
N ASP A 178 4.46 -28.18 3.19
CA ASP A 178 5.07 -29.10 4.16
C ASP A 178 6.20 -28.42 4.91
N ALA A 179 6.97 -27.57 4.22
CA ALA A 179 7.95 -26.69 4.83
C ALA A 179 7.30 -25.53 5.60
N GLY A 180 5.98 -25.29 5.40
CA GLY A 180 5.32 -24.08 5.86
C GLY A 180 5.99 -22.84 5.29
N ALA A 181 6.39 -22.91 4.01
CA ALA A 181 7.14 -21.89 3.32
C ALA A 181 6.23 -20.84 2.67
N TYR A 182 6.40 -19.58 3.03
CA TYR A 182 5.61 -18.46 2.49
C TYR A 182 6.50 -17.28 2.19
N PHE A 183 6.17 -16.60 1.08
CA PHE A 183 6.56 -15.23 0.85
C PHE A 183 5.40 -14.33 1.24
N THR A 184 5.67 -13.32 2.05
CA THR A 184 4.70 -12.28 2.42
C THR A 184 5.21 -10.94 1.94
N PRO A 185 4.90 -10.56 0.69
CA PRO A 185 5.05 -9.18 0.26
C PRO A 185 4.11 -8.25 1.03
N ALA A 186 4.68 -7.57 2.01
CA ALA A 186 4.02 -6.53 2.79
C ALA A 186 3.61 -5.31 1.93
N GLN A 187 4.05 -5.23 0.68
CA GLN A 187 3.66 -4.16 -0.24
C GLN A 187 4.03 -4.48 -1.70
N PHE A 188 3.04 -4.76 -2.54
CA PHE A 188 3.14 -4.39 -3.95
C PHE A 188 2.69 -2.94 -4.13
N THR A 189 3.43 -2.21 -4.95
CA THR A 189 3.02 -0.90 -5.49
C THR A 189 2.56 -1.10 -6.92
N GLY A 190 1.50 -0.41 -7.32
CA GLY A 190 1.04 -0.48 -8.69
C GLY A 190 0.55 0.84 -9.27
N ARG A 191 0.53 0.87 -10.60
CA ARG A 191 0.07 1.95 -11.46
C ARG A 191 -0.75 1.35 -12.58
N LEU A 192 -1.90 1.96 -12.84
CA LEU A 192 -2.72 1.68 -13.99
C LEU A 192 -3.07 2.99 -14.67
N MET A 193 -2.84 3.04 -15.97
CA MET A 193 -3.15 4.20 -16.80
C MET A 193 -4.15 3.82 -17.89
N LEU A 194 -5.25 4.56 -17.94
CA LEU A 194 -6.32 4.38 -18.91
C LEU A 194 -6.32 5.53 -19.91
N ASN A 195 -6.34 5.20 -21.20
CA ASN A 195 -6.70 6.15 -22.25
C ASN A 195 -8.22 6.29 -22.27
N ARG A 196 -8.72 7.48 -21.93
CA ARG A 196 -10.15 7.77 -21.82
C ARG A 196 -10.82 8.00 -23.18
N ASN A 197 -10.05 8.33 -24.21
CA ASN A 197 -10.58 8.55 -25.55
C ASN A 197 -10.88 7.22 -26.25
N THR A 198 -10.03 6.21 -26.03
CA THR A 198 -10.16 4.89 -26.65
C THR A 198 -10.72 3.84 -25.71
N GLY A 199 -10.63 4.04 -24.39
CA GLY A 199 -10.97 3.05 -23.39
C GLY A 199 -9.95 1.95 -23.20
N ALA A 200 -8.79 2.03 -23.84
CA ALA A 200 -7.73 1.04 -23.72
C ALA A 200 -6.86 1.30 -22.48
N ILE A 201 -6.42 0.23 -21.82
CA ILE A 201 -5.34 0.32 -20.82
C ILE A 201 -4.06 0.67 -21.56
N ARG A 202 -3.46 1.81 -21.21
CA ARG A 202 -2.18 2.27 -21.76
C ARG A 202 -1.01 1.57 -21.07
N GLU A 203 -1.05 1.54 -19.74
CA GLU A 203 0.00 0.95 -18.92
C GLU A 203 -0.59 0.28 -17.68
N PHE A 204 -0.04 -0.88 -17.34
CA PHE A 204 -0.23 -1.57 -16.08
C PHE A 204 1.15 -1.94 -15.54
N TRP A 205 1.43 -1.56 -14.30
CA TRP A 205 2.65 -1.91 -13.61
C TRP A 205 2.33 -2.28 -12.17
N LEU A 206 2.80 -3.44 -11.72
CA LEU A 206 2.70 -3.92 -10.35
C LEU A 206 4.09 -4.40 -9.95
N TYR A 207 4.65 -3.94 -8.85
CA TYR A 207 6.04 -4.25 -8.50
C TYR A 207 6.29 -4.19 -6.99
N LEU A 208 7.32 -4.91 -6.52
CA LEU A 208 7.87 -4.70 -5.18
C LEU A 208 8.64 -3.37 -5.14
N PRO A 209 8.33 -2.45 -4.22
CA PRO A 209 9.03 -1.19 -4.13
C PRO A 209 10.51 -1.39 -3.77
N PRO A 210 11.42 -0.54 -4.29
CA PRO A 210 12.83 -0.60 -3.93
C PRO A 210 13.00 -0.17 -2.47
N ARG A 211 13.40 -1.11 -1.61
CA ARG A 211 13.65 -0.97 -0.17
C ARG A 211 14.84 -1.85 0.23
N ASN A 212 15.28 -1.75 1.48
CA ASN A 212 16.36 -2.61 2.01
C ASN A 212 15.95 -4.09 2.05
N SER A 213 14.70 -4.36 2.43
CA SER A 213 14.00 -5.64 2.31
C SER A 213 12.61 -5.39 1.72
N ASN A 214 12.08 -6.33 0.97
CA ASN A 214 10.78 -6.15 0.30
C ASN A 214 9.87 -7.40 0.34
N VAL A 215 10.34 -8.49 0.94
CA VAL A 215 9.55 -9.71 1.16
C VAL A 215 9.95 -10.34 2.50
N ASP A 216 8.95 -10.71 3.31
CA ASP A 216 9.18 -11.60 4.44
C ASP A 216 9.13 -13.05 3.99
N PHE A 217 10.07 -13.86 4.48
CA PHE A 217 10.16 -15.28 4.18
C PHE A 217 10.08 -16.10 5.45
N PHE A 218 9.10 -17.01 5.48
CA PHE A 218 8.94 -17.99 6.53
C PHE A 218 9.22 -19.37 5.96
N ALA A 219 9.97 -20.21 6.67
CA ALA A 219 10.16 -21.62 6.32
C ALA A 219 10.65 -22.42 7.54
N PHE A 220 10.16 -23.65 7.71
CA PHE A 220 10.56 -24.57 8.77
C PHE A 220 10.51 -23.98 10.19
N GLY A 221 9.60 -23.03 10.44
CA GLY A 221 9.47 -22.33 11.72
C GLY A 221 10.44 -21.15 11.92
N GLY A 222 11.32 -20.87 10.96
CA GLY A 222 12.13 -19.66 10.89
C GLY A 222 11.44 -18.54 10.11
N ALA A 223 11.94 -17.32 10.31
CA ALA A 223 11.52 -16.11 9.61
C ALA A 223 12.76 -15.30 9.22
N ASP A 224 12.74 -14.66 8.06
CA ASP A 224 13.80 -13.78 7.55
C ASP A 224 13.18 -12.67 6.69
N MET A 225 13.89 -11.56 6.54
CA MET A 225 13.53 -10.46 5.63
C MET A 225 14.47 -10.52 4.44
N LEU A 226 13.89 -10.62 3.24
CA LEU A 226 14.61 -10.80 1.99
C LEU A 226 14.53 -9.56 1.11
N PHE A 227 15.53 -9.44 0.23
CA PHE A 227 15.52 -8.48 -0.87
C PHE A 227 15.48 -9.22 -2.21
N VAL A 228 14.38 -9.02 -2.94
CA VAL A 228 14.20 -9.47 -4.32
C VAL A 228 14.40 -8.24 -5.24
N PRO A 229 15.45 -8.18 -6.08
CA PRO A 229 15.74 -7.00 -6.89
C PRO A 229 14.60 -6.58 -7.83
N ARG A 230 13.90 -7.59 -8.35
CA ARG A 230 12.83 -7.39 -9.31
C ARG A 230 11.77 -8.46 -9.12
N MET A 231 10.56 -8.02 -8.79
CA MET A 231 9.37 -8.85 -8.88
C MET A 231 8.24 -7.95 -9.35
N GLU A 232 7.89 -8.04 -10.63
CA GLU A 232 6.97 -7.10 -11.26
C GLU A 232 6.17 -7.68 -12.43
N LEU A 233 4.97 -7.15 -12.62
CA LEU A 233 4.12 -7.33 -13.80
C LEU A 233 4.12 -6.03 -14.61
N ILE A 234 4.39 -6.10 -15.90
CA ILE A 234 4.38 -4.95 -16.82
C ILE A 234 3.51 -5.26 -18.03
N GLY A 235 2.47 -4.45 -18.23
CA GLY A 235 1.71 -4.39 -19.48
C GLY A 235 1.77 -3.00 -20.07
N ARG A 236 2.13 -2.89 -21.35
CA ARG A 236 2.18 -1.60 -22.07
C ARG A 236 1.53 -1.74 -23.42
N ASN A 237 0.61 -0.84 -23.73
CA ASN A 237 0.06 -0.69 -25.06
C ASN A 237 1.05 0.10 -25.91
N ALA A 238 1.75 -0.60 -26.82
CA ALA A 238 2.78 0.00 -27.66
C ALA A 238 2.24 1.02 -28.67
N ASP A 239 0.93 1.00 -28.95
CA ASP A 239 0.30 1.89 -29.94
C ASP A 239 -0.02 3.27 -29.35
N ASP A 240 -0.15 3.39 -28.03
CA ASP A 240 -0.43 4.64 -27.35
C ASP A 240 0.85 5.32 -26.83
N LYS A 241 1.47 6.10 -27.71
CA LYS A 241 2.72 6.86 -27.43
C LYS A 241 2.49 8.35 -27.18
N ASN A 242 1.23 8.78 -27.04
CA ASN A 242 0.93 10.20 -26.93
C ASN A 242 1.53 10.81 -25.66
N GLU A 243 1.98 12.05 -25.74
CA GLU A 243 2.38 12.82 -24.58
C GLU A 243 1.18 13.05 -23.66
N ILE A 244 1.40 12.95 -22.35
CA ILE A 244 0.34 13.15 -21.35
C ILE A 244 0.51 14.52 -20.72
N VAL A 245 -0.54 15.34 -20.86
CA VAL A 245 -0.67 16.58 -20.12
C VAL A 245 -1.76 16.38 -19.06
N TRP A 246 -1.37 16.45 -17.79
CA TRP A 246 -2.31 16.30 -16.67
C TRP A 246 -2.99 17.62 -16.37
N GLU A 247 -4.32 17.60 -16.22
CA GLU A 247 -5.12 18.77 -15.85
C GLU A 247 -5.23 18.88 -14.32
N THR A 248 -5.32 17.75 -13.64
CA THR A 248 -5.35 17.67 -12.17
C THR A 248 -4.49 16.50 -11.71
N THR A 249 -3.65 16.71 -10.70
CA THR A 249 -2.68 15.73 -10.24
C THR A 249 -2.38 15.94 -8.76
N ILE A 250 -2.17 14.84 -8.02
CA ILE A 250 -1.42 14.85 -6.77
C ILE A 250 -0.04 14.22 -7.00
N THR A 251 0.92 14.59 -6.16
CA THR A 251 2.27 14.00 -6.23
C THR A 251 2.22 12.50 -5.91
N GLU A 252 3.17 11.73 -6.45
CA GLU A 252 3.31 10.31 -6.12
C GLU A 252 3.52 10.12 -4.60
N ALA A 253 4.29 11.00 -3.97
CA ALA A 253 4.52 10.98 -2.52
C ALA A 253 3.23 11.20 -1.72
N ALA A 254 2.35 12.12 -2.17
CA ALA A 254 1.06 12.35 -1.54
C ALA A 254 0.15 11.13 -1.68
N ALA A 255 0.09 10.50 -2.87
CA ALA A 255 -0.69 9.29 -3.09
C ALA A 255 -0.17 8.11 -2.27
N LYS A 256 1.16 7.90 -2.22
CA LYS A 256 1.81 6.88 -1.38
C LYS A 256 1.49 7.08 0.10
N THR A 257 1.53 8.34 0.58
CA THR A 257 1.17 8.69 1.95
C THR A 257 -0.30 8.40 2.24
N ALA A 258 -1.20 8.74 1.32
CA ALA A 258 -2.63 8.49 1.45
C ALA A 258 -2.92 6.97 1.51
N LEU A 259 -2.31 6.18 0.63
CA LEU A 259 -2.38 4.72 0.64
C LEU A 259 -1.82 4.13 1.95
N LYS A 260 -0.64 4.56 2.40
CA LYS A 260 -0.05 4.11 3.69
C LYS A 260 -1.00 4.35 4.88
N LYS A 261 -1.67 5.51 4.91
CA LYS A 261 -2.65 5.85 5.96
C LYS A 261 -3.94 5.02 5.92
N ALA A 262 -4.26 4.44 4.76
CA ALA A 262 -5.39 3.51 4.63
C ALA A 262 -5.10 2.16 5.30
N PHE A 263 -3.85 1.69 5.24
CA PHE A 263 -3.41 0.47 5.92
C PHE A 263 -3.12 0.71 7.41
N TYR A 264 -2.34 1.74 7.74
CA TYR A 264 -1.80 1.90 9.08
C TYR A 264 -2.36 3.13 9.78
N LYS A 265 -3.13 2.91 10.86
CA LYS A 265 -3.58 4.01 11.74
C LYS A 265 -2.41 4.75 12.39
N SER A 266 -1.31 4.07 12.67
CA SER A 266 -0.07 4.68 13.17
C SER A 266 0.51 5.71 12.20
N ALA A 267 0.32 5.55 10.89
CA ALA A 267 0.75 6.53 9.89
C ALA A 267 -0.05 7.85 9.92
N GLN A 268 -1.10 7.93 10.73
CA GLN A 268 -1.85 9.16 10.99
C GLN A 268 -1.26 9.94 12.18
N ILE A 269 -0.35 9.33 12.95
CA ILE A 269 0.36 10.00 14.03
C ILE A 269 1.35 10.99 13.41
N GLU A 270 1.30 12.23 13.86
CA GLU A 270 2.27 13.24 13.45
C GLU A 270 3.66 12.89 13.98
N THR A 271 4.63 12.81 13.08
CA THR A 271 6.03 12.57 13.41
C THR A 271 6.79 13.88 13.42
N PHE A 272 7.63 14.06 14.44
CA PHE A 272 8.45 15.24 14.63
C PHE A 272 9.85 14.81 15.09
N PRO A 273 10.90 15.56 14.72
CA PRO A 273 12.20 15.43 15.37
C PRO A 273 12.05 15.59 16.88
N ILE A 274 12.85 14.85 17.64
CA ILE A 274 12.75 14.86 19.12
C ILE A 274 13.02 16.25 19.68
N GLU A 275 13.91 17.02 19.06
CA GLU A 275 14.28 18.38 19.41
C GLU A 275 13.08 19.34 19.30
N GLU A 276 12.27 19.18 18.24
CA GLU A 276 11.08 20.00 18.04
C GLU A 276 10.00 19.71 19.08
N ILE A 277 9.77 18.43 19.41
CA ILE A 277 8.81 18.05 20.46
C ILE A 277 9.25 18.58 21.82
N VAL A 278 10.54 18.51 22.13
CA VAL A 278 11.09 19.05 23.39
C VAL A 278 10.87 20.56 23.46
N ALA A 279 11.20 21.30 22.39
CA ALA A 279 10.98 22.74 22.34
C ALA A 279 9.49 23.11 22.50
N GLN A 280 8.59 22.38 21.83
CA GLN A 280 7.15 22.61 21.95
C GLN A 280 6.61 22.31 23.36
N ALA A 281 7.07 21.23 23.98
CA ALA A 281 6.67 20.85 25.33
C ALA A 281 7.10 21.91 26.36
N GLN A 282 8.33 22.41 26.25
CA GLN A 282 8.84 23.51 27.07
C GLN A 282 8.03 24.80 26.88
N ALA A 283 7.83 25.22 25.63
CA ALA A 283 7.06 26.44 25.32
C ALA A 283 5.60 26.38 25.80
N LYS A 284 4.99 25.19 25.78
CA LYS A 284 3.61 24.96 26.23
C LYS A 284 3.52 24.61 27.72
N ASN A 285 4.64 24.50 28.44
CA ASN A 285 4.71 24.00 29.82
C ASN A 285 3.95 22.68 30.02
N ARG A 286 4.12 21.73 29.08
CA ARG A 286 3.46 20.42 29.11
C ARG A 286 4.49 19.30 29.28
N PRO A 287 4.22 18.26 30.08
CA PRO A 287 5.10 17.11 30.17
C PRO A 287 5.08 16.30 28.86
N ILE A 288 6.21 15.65 28.56
CA ILE A 288 6.33 14.67 27.48
C ILE A 288 6.07 13.29 28.07
N HIS A 289 5.18 12.51 27.44
CA HIS A 289 5.03 11.09 27.73
C HIS A 289 5.81 10.30 26.68
N VAL A 290 6.72 9.44 27.11
CA VAL A 290 7.51 8.59 26.22
C VAL A 290 6.96 7.17 26.25
N LEU A 291 6.55 6.67 25.09
CA LEU A 291 6.17 5.27 24.89
C LEU A 291 7.32 4.59 24.14
N LEU A 292 7.95 3.60 24.78
CA LEU A 292 8.95 2.77 24.13
C LEU A 292 8.28 1.51 23.59
N THR A 293 8.37 1.29 22.29
CA THR A 293 7.85 0.09 21.61
C THR A 293 8.99 -0.76 21.08
N TRP A 294 8.78 -2.07 21.06
CA TRP A 294 9.62 -3.01 20.33
C TRP A 294 8.98 -3.22 18.95
N GLY A 295 9.73 -2.92 17.88
CA GLY A 295 9.22 -2.84 16.51
C GLY A 295 9.10 -1.40 16.02
N VAL A 296 9.22 -1.21 14.71
CA VAL A 296 9.13 0.10 14.07
C VAL A 296 7.66 0.47 13.81
N PHE A 297 7.30 1.74 13.97
CA PHE A 297 6.04 2.29 13.44
C PHE A 297 6.18 2.62 11.95
N ASP A 298 6.95 1.81 11.22
CA ASP A 298 7.26 2.05 9.83
C ASP A 298 6.81 0.89 8.96
N ASP A 299 6.66 1.23 7.69
CA ASP A 299 6.09 0.45 6.60
C ASP A 299 7.14 -0.44 5.93
N GLU A 300 8.14 -0.90 6.70
CA GLU A 300 9.42 -1.38 6.15
C GLU A 300 9.40 -2.87 5.78
N SER A 301 8.60 -3.67 6.47
CA SER A 301 8.44 -5.10 6.16
C SER A 301 7.13 -5.67 6.70
N CYS A 302 6.22 -4.76 7.07
CA CYS A 302 5.10 -4.82 8.03
C CYS A 302 5.35 -3.86 9.20
#